data_AF-A0A836VJ85-F1
#
_entry.id   AF-A0A836VJ85-F1
#
_cell.length_a   1.000
_cell.length_b   1.000
_cell.length_c   1.000
_cell.angle_alpha   90.00
_cell.angle_beta   90.00
_cell.angle_gamma   90.00
#
_symmetry.space_group_name_H-M   'P 1'
#
loop_
_entity.id
_entity.type
_entity.pdbx_description
1 polymer ?
#
loop_
_entity_poly.entity_id
_entity_poly.type
_entity_poly.pdbx_seq_one_letter_code
_entity_poly.pdbx_strand_id
1 'polypeptide(L)'
;MADYEPVDISGVTNAPLSMLGQDSGAVAGPQLFRGLPFVVRGDGDDALISLGTGGGVSIPLGSAARRVIFAHRLMETKVPQGGPLGVEVADFVFHYVGGDEERVTIRERFEIAAIPGPTDIPGVPGSPYLAFTDTTAELMPRTEGPWDATGRRQTEAGNVMSRWYYLWAFESPHPERVIDSVEIVPRGPAFVIAAVTLGHADEHPFAREGRRPARIVLTDQADAARPFDLDVEVDRGDATYVHPLPEGGADDFVAHPFKGYGQEQNTASSPAYVEVSAVPSATVTVK
;
A
#
# COMPACT_ATOMS: atom_id res chain seq x y z
N MET A 1 18.13 -11.96 -6.56
CA MET A 1 17.33 -11.78 -5.33
C MET A 1 16.02 -11.15 -5.77
N ALA A 2 14.89 -11.50 -5.17
CA ALA A 2 13.66 -10.75 -5.41
C ALA A 2 13.82 -9.33 -4.86
N ASP A 3 13.17 -8.34 -5.46
CA ASP A 3 13.25 -6.95 -4.98
C ASP A 3 12.65 -6.79 -3.58
N TYR A 4 11.66 -7.65 -3.26
CA TYR A 4 11.00 -7.74 -1.96
C TYR A 4 10.84 -9.20 -1.52
N GLU A 5 11.12 -9.49 -0.25
CA GLU A 5 11.14 -10.84 0.32
C GLU A 5 10.41 -10.91 1.67
N PRO A 6 9.31 -11.69 1.77
CA PRO A 6 8.63 -11.91 3.04
C PRO A 6 9.52 -12.62 4.06
N VAL A 7 9.44 -12.18 5.32
CA VAL A 7 10.12 -12.82 6.44
C VAL A 7 9.19 -13.84 7.09
N ASP A 8 9.71 -15.03 7.37
CA ASP A 8 8.99 -16.01 8.18
C ASP A 8 9.07 -15.64 9.67
N ILE A 9 7.96 -15.17 10.21
CA ILE A 9 7.83 -14.79 11.62
C ILE A 9 7.10 -15.86 12.46
N SER A 10 6.83 -17.04 11.90
CA SER A 10 5.96 -18.04 12.52
C SER A 10 6.43 -18.49 13.90
N GLY A 11 7.75 -18.64 14.09
CA GLY A 11 8.33 -19.07 15.37
C GLY A 11 8.19 -18.07 16.53
N VAL A 12 7.63 -16.88 16.28
CA VAL A 12 7.45 -15.83 17.29
C VAL A 12 6.01 -15.31 17.38
N THR A 13 5.08 -15.87 16.62
CA THR A 13 3.64 -15.55 16.75
C THR A 13 3.06 -16.09 18.05
N ASN A 14 2.09 -15.39 18.62
CA ASN A 14 1.47 -15.73 19.91
C ASN A 14 -0.03 -15.39 19.98
N ALA A 15 -0.64 -15.04 18.84
CA ALA A 15 -2.05 -14.66 18.79
C ALA A 15 -2.71 -15.07 17.47
N PRO A 16 -4.00 -15.45 17.50
CA PRO A 16 -4.77 -15.80 16.31
C PRO A 16 -5.31 -14.57 15.59
N LEU A 17 -5.65 -14.72 14.30
CA LEU A 17 -6.30 -13.66 13.50
C LEU A 17 -7.63 -13.17 14.09
N SER A 18 -8.32 -14.01 14.87
CA SER A 18 -9.59 -13.63 15.53
C SER A 18 -9.42 -12.47 16.51
N MET A 19 -8.21 -12.20 16.99
CA MET A 19 -7.87 -11.01 17.79
C MET A 19 -8.14 -9.71 17.03
N LEU A 20 -8.15 -9.74 15.70
CA LEU A 20 -8.44 -8.56 14.88
C LEU A 20 -9.92 -8.17 14.86
N GLY A 21 -10.78 -8.99 15.47
CA GLY A 21 -12.24 -8.90 15.43
C GLY A 21 -12.83 -9.99 14.53
N GLN A 22 -13.93 -10.60 14.97
CA GLN A 22 -14.60 -11.70 14.25
C GLN A 22 -15.02 -11.32 12.82
N ASP A 23 -15.39 -10.06 12.62
CA ASP A 23 -15.81 -9.52 11.32
C ASP A 23 -14.66 -8.87 10.53
N SER A 24 -13.41 -9.01 10.98
CA SER A 24 -12.26 -8.42 10.28
C SER A 24 -12.09 -9.00 8.88
N GLY A 25 -12.49 -10.26 8.67
CA GLY A 25 -12.26 -11.00 7.43
C GLY A 25 -10.77 -11.20 7.12
N ALA A 26 -9.88 -11.05 8.10
CA ALA A 26 -8.45 -11.25 7.94
C ALA A 26 -8.13 -12.69 7.57
N VAL A 27 -7.19 -12.86 6.62
CA VAL A 27 -6.84 -14.17 6.05
C VAL A 27 -5.36 -14.43 6.24
N ALA A 28 -5.02 -15.67 6.60
CA ALA A 28 -3.65 -16.15 6.71
C ALA A 28 -3.06 -16.52 5.33
N GLY A 29 -1.77 -16.80 5.29
CA GLY A 29 -1.03 -17.19 4.11
C GLY A 29 -0.40 -16.01 3.36
N PRO A 30 0.02 -16.22 2.11
CA PRO A 30 0.58 -15.17 1.25
C PRO A 30 -0.43 -14.05 1.00
N GLN A 31 0.02 -12.80 1.16
CA GLN A 31 -0.78 -11.60 0.94
C GLN A 31 -0.01 -10.62 0.05
N LEU A 32 -0.75 -9.82 -0.72
CA LEU A 32 -0.22 -8.65 -1.41
C LEU A 32 -0.82 -7.40 -0.79
N PHE A 33 0.01 -6.60 -0.15
CA PHE A 33 -0.41 -5.29 0.37
C PHE A 33 0.25 -4.22 -0.49
N ARG A 34 -0.56 -3.47 -1.26
CA ARG A 34 -0.09 -2.52 -2.30
C ARG A 34 0.96 -3.12 -3.25
N GLY A 35 0.77 -4.38 -3.65
CA GLY A 35 1.69 -5.11 -4.54
C GLY A 35 2.99 -5.60 -3.90
N LEU A 36 3.20 -5.37 -2.60
CA LEU A 36 4.33 -5.91 -1.87
C LEU A 36 3.96 -7.29 -1.28
N PRO A 37 4.86 -8.27 -1.37
CA PRO A 37 4.60 -9.61 -0.85
C PRO A 37 4.77 -9.65 0.66
N PHE A 38 3.81 -10.27 1.34
CA PHE A 38 3.85 -10.58 2.77
C PHE A 38 3.35 -12.01 2.99
N VAL A 39 3.67 -12.58 4.16
CA VAL A 39 3.10 -13.86 4.60
C VAL A 39 2.58 -13.67 6.01
N VAL A 40 1.26 -13.78 6.18
CA VAL A 40 0.60 -13.72 7.49
C VAL A 40 0.37 -15.14 7.96
N ARG A 41 1.26 -15.68 8.81
CA ARG A 41 1.15 -17.04 9.31
C ARG A 41 1.87 -17.18 10.65
N GLY A 42 1.50 -18.22 11.37
CA GLY A 42 2.18 -18.62 12.60
C GLY A 42 2.15 -20.14 12.77
N ASP A 43 2.51 -20.55 13.99
CA ASP A 43 2.44 -21.94 14.42
C ASP A 43 1.05 -22.28 14.95
N GLY A 44 0.44 -23.35 14.41
CA GLY A 44 -0.91 -23.76 14.79
C GLY A 44 -1.97 -22.74 14.37
N ASP A 45 -2.76 -22.25 15.34
CA ASP A 45 -3.83 -21.27 15.13
C ASP A 45 -3.34 -19.81 15.21
N ASP A 46 -2.10 -19.60 15.64
CA ASP A 46 -1.51 -18.27 15.73
C ASP A 46 -1.05 -17.76 14.36
N ALA A 47 -1.14 -16.45 14.17
CA ALA A 47 -0.73 -15.78 12.93
C ALA A 47 -0.19 -14.36 13.14
N LEU A 48 -0.24 -13.87 14.38
CA LEU A 48 0.11 -12.51 14.76
C LEU A 48 1.09 -12.53 15.92
N ILE A 49 1.94 -11.51 15.97
CA ILE A 49 2.69 -11.14 17.15
C ILE A 49 1.87 -10.07 17.87
N SER A 50 1.28 -10.41 19.01
CA SER A 50 0.55 -9.50 19.89
C SER A 50 1.43 -9.03 21.04
N LEU A 51 1.51 -7.71 21.19
CA LEU A 51 2.40 -7.01 22.11
C LEU A 51 1.59 -5.95 22.89
N GLY A 52 2.04 -5.64 24.10
CA GLY A 52 1.43 -4.66 25.01
C GLY A 52 2.40 -4.35 26.15
N THR A 53 1.93 -4.07 27.37
CA THR A 53 2.82 -3.71 28.51
C THR A 53 3.66 -4.86 29.11
N GLY A 54 3.96 -5.90 28.32
CA GLY A 54 4.68 -7.12 28.71
C GLY A 54 6.06 -7.29 28.06
N GLY A 55 6.50 -8.54 27.91
CA GLY A 55 7.80 -8.89 27.34
C GLY A 55 7.90 -8.59 25.84
N GLY A 56 9.09 -8.16 25.40
CA GLY A 56 9.41 -7.96 23.99
C GLY A 56 9.63 -9.27 23.24
N VAL A 57 9.87 -9.14 21.93
CA VAL A 57 10.13 -10.27 21.03
C VAL A 57 11.24 -9.92 20.06
N SER A 58 12.05 -10.90 19.67
CA SER A 58 13.08 -10.73 18.64
C SER A 58 12.65 -11.46 17.38
N ILE A 59 12.57 -10.74 16.26
CA ILE A 59 12.24 -11.28 14.95
C ILE A 59 13.55 -11.47 14.17
N PRO A 60 13.97 -12.69 13.84
CA PRO A 60 15.16 -12.92 13.04
C PRO A 60 14.93 -12.43 11.61
N LEU A 61 15.90 -11.67 11.08
CA LEU A 61 15.86 -11.16 9.70
C LEU A 61 16.94 -11.83 8.85
N GLY A 62 18.17 -11.93 9.38
CA GLY A 62 19.27 -12.68 8.78
C GLY A 62 19.73 -12.21 7.39
N SER A 63 19.36 -10.99 6.96
CA SER A 63 19.69 -10.47 5.63
C SER A 63 20.02 -8.98 5.66
N ALA A 64 20.84 -8.54 4.72
CA ALA A 64 20.98 -7.13 4.39
C ALA A 64 19.73 -6.68 3.63
N ALA A 65 19.22 -5.49 3.95
CA ALA A 65 18.05 -4.91 3.31
C ALA A 65 18.13 -3.38 3.37
N ARG A 66 17.64 -2.72 2.32
CA ARG A 66 17.48 -1.26 2.29
C ARG A 66 16.27 -0.82 3.09
N ARG A 67 15.22 -1.65 3.08
CA ARG A 67 13.97 -1.42 3.79
C ARG A 67 13.56 -2.64 4.61
N VAL A 68 13.02 -2.40 5.80
CA VAL A 68 12.28 -3.42 6.55
C VAL A 68 10.86 -2.90 6.73
N ILE A 69 9.89 -3.59 6.16
CA ILE A 69 8.52 -3.11 6.03
C ILE A 69 7.62 -3.96 6.92
N PHE A 70 6.91 -3.33 7.84
CA PHE A 70 6.06 -3.98 8.82
C PHE A 70 4.59 -3.77 8.46
N ALA A 71 3.81 -4.86 8.46
CA ALA A 71 2.36 -4.81 8.47
C ALA A 71 1.87 -4.93 9.92
N HIS A 72 1.47 -3.82 10.52
CA HIS A 72 1.10 -3.75 11.94
C HIS A 72 -0.04 -2.77 12.19
N ARG A 73 -0.69 -2.87 13.35
CA ARG A 73 -1.71 -1.91 13.79
C ARG A 73 -1.80 -1.82 15.32
N LEU A 74 -2.27 -0.68 15.82
CA LEU A 74 -2.68 -0.58 17.23
C LEU A 74 -4.01 -1.30 17.43
N MET A 75 -4.15 -1.92 18.60
CA MET A 75 -5.40 -2.56 19.03
C MET A 75 -6.25 -1.65 19.91
N GLU A 76 -5.66 -0.57 20.42
CA GLU A 76 -6.36 0.44 21.22
C GLU A 76 -5.84 1.84 20.88
N THR A 77 -6.72 2.84 21.02
CA THR A 77 -6.39 4.26 20.86
C THR A 77 -7.24 5.08 21.81
N LYS A 78 -6.69 6.19 22.30
CA LYS A 78 -7.43 7.19 23.09
C LYS A 78 -7.65 8.50 22.31
N VAL A 79 -7.16 8.60 21.08
CA VAL A 79 -7.20 9.84 20.30
C VAL A 79 -8.63 10.32 20.04
N PRO A 80 -9.62 9.47 19.68
CA PRO A 80 -11.00 9.92 19.51
C PRO A 80 -11.61 10.54 20.78
N GLN A 81 -11.10 10.18 21.96
CA GLN A 81 -11.53 10.70 23.26
C GLN A 81 -10.67 11.89 23.73
N GLY A 82 -9.89 12.52 22.84
CA GLY A 82 -9.01 13.65 23.16
C GLY A 82 -7.69 13.26 23.82
N GLY A 83 -7.26 12.01 23.67
CA GLY A 83 -5.94 11.55 24.10
C GLY A 83 -4.79 12.22 23.33
N PRO A 84 -3.56 12.16 23.87
CA PRO A 84 -2.40 12.76 23.22
C PRO A 84 -2.03 12.06 21.92
N LEU A 85 -1.46 12.82 20.98
CA LEU A 85 -0.87 12.29 19.75
C LEU A 85 0.60 11.92 19.99
N GLY A 86 1.12 10.95 19.25
CA GLY A 86 2.55 10.60 19.30
C GLY A 86 2.97 9.85 20.56
N VAL A 87 2.04 9.17 21.23
CA VAL A 87 2.35 8.27 22.35
C VAL A 87 3.33 7.20 21.87
N GLU A 88 4.38 6.96 22.64
CA GLU A 88 5.35 5.89 22.37
C GLU A 88 4.66 4.52 22.55
N VAL A 89 4.71 3.72 21.49
CA VAL A 89 4.09 2.39 21.43
C VAL A 89 5.13 1.32 21.71
N ALA A 90 6.28 1.40 21.06
CA ALA A 90 7.40 0.48 21.20
C ALA A 90 8.70 1.10 20.68
N ASP A 91 9.84 0.56 21.07
CA ASP A 91 11.08 0.72 20.31
C ASP A 91 11.31 -0.52 19.44
N PHE A 92 11.72 -0.29 18.20
CA PHE A 92 12.23 -1.31 17.31
C PHE A 92 13.74 -1.14 17.24
N VAL A 93 14.48 -2.15 17.72
CA VAL A 93 15.94 -2.14 17.78
C VAL A 93 16.47 -3.12 16.75
N PHE A 94 17.07 -2.59 15.69
CA PHE A 94 17.65 -3.37 14.61
C PHE A 94 19.09 -3.71 14.98
N HIS A 95 19.34 -5.00 15.20
CA HIS A 95 20.65 -5.54 15.57
C HIS A 95 21.40 -5.96 14.32
N TYR A 96 22.54 -5.33 14.03
CA TYR A 96 23.38 -5.68 12.89
C TYR A 96 24.43 -6.73 13.27
N VAL A 97 24.78 -7.58 12.31
CA VAL A 97 25.94 -8.46 12.45
C VAL A 97 27.19 -7.61 12.67
N GLY A 98 27.88 -7.84 13.80
CA GLY A 98 29.01 -7.03 14.25
C GLY A 98 28.74 -6.21 15.52
N GLY A 99 27.47 -6.16 15.97
CA GLY A 99 27.09 -5.60 17.28
C GLY A 99 26.66 -4.14 17.26
N ASP A 100 26.58 -3.50 16.10
CA ASP A 100 25.97 -2.18 15.96
C ASP A 100 24.44 -2.30 16.04
N GLU A 101 23.77 -1.29 16.60
CA GLU A 101 22.32 -1.25 16.74
C GLU A 101 21.75 0.07 16.20
N GLU A 102 20.59 0.01 15.56
CA GLU A 102 19.78 1.19 15.23
C GLU A 102 18.45 1.11 15.97
N ARG A 103 18.10 2.14 16.74
CA ARG A 103 16.86 2.17 17.53
C ARG A 103 15.90 3.21 16.98
N VAL A 104 14.67 2.78 16.71
CA VAL A 104 13.59 3.65 16.27
C VAL A 104 12.38 3.53 17.20
N THR A 105 11.91 4.66 17.71
CA THR A 105 10.69 4.71 18.52
C THR A 105 9.46 4.81 17.64
N ILE A 106 8.57 3.84 17.76
CA ILE A 106 7.29 3.74 17.08
C ILE A 106 6.23 4.49 17.90
N ARG A 107 5.51 5.41 17.25
CA ARG A 107 4.56 6.31 17.89
C ARG A 107 3.19 6.23 17.24
N GLU A 108 2.18 6.34 18.08
CA GLU A 108 0.79 6.44 17.63
C GLU A 108 0.61 7.65 16.69
N ARG A 109 -0.05 7.42 15.56
CA ARG A 109 -0.32 8.36 14.45
C ARG A 109 0.88 8.73 13.59
N PHE A 110 2.07 8.22 13.85
CA PHE A 110 3.25 8.44 13.00
C PHE A 110 3.60 7.16 12.25
N GLU A 111 4.16 6.17 12.94
CA GLU A 111 4.54 4.89 12.34
C GLU A 111 3.37 3.90 12.40
N ILE A 112 2.50 3.99 13.41
CA ILE A 112 1.39 3.04 13.62
C ILE A 112 0.12 3.77 14.05
N ALA A 113 -1.06 3.21 13.76
CA ALA A 113 -2.33 3.71 14.27
C ALA A 113 -3.33 2.56 14.46
N ALA A 114 -4.41 2.85 15.19
CA ALA A 114 -5.58 1.97 15.24
C ALA A 114 -6.40 2.12 13.95
N ILE A 115 -7.12 1.06 13.58
CA ILE A 115 -8.08 1.14 12.47
C ILE A 115 -9.40 1.68 13.04
N PRO A 116 -9.95 2.78 12.48
CA PRO A 116 -11.24 3.30 12.92
C PRO A 116 -12.33 2.22 12.83
N GLY A 117 -13.11 2.08 13.89
CA GLY A 117 -14.23 1.17 13.97
C GLY A 117 -15.50 1.70 13.28
N PRO A 118 -16.56 0.88 13.15
CA PRO A 118 -17.80 1.27 12.46
C PRO A 118 -18.53 2.47 13.09
N THR A 119 -18.31 2.72 14.37
CA THR A 119 -18.93 3.82 15.14
C THR A 119 -18.09 5.09 15.14
N ASP A 120 -16.86 5.03 14.63
CA ASP A 120 -15.97 6.19 14.60
C ASP A 120 -16.35 7.13 13.46
N ILE A 121 -16.06 8.41 13.64
CA ILE A 121 -16.28 9.41 12.60
C ILE A 121 -15.30 9.11 11.45
N PRO A 122 -15.79 8.95 10.20
CA PRO A 122 -14.91 8.70 9.06
C PRO A 122 -13.78 9.74 8.96
N GLY A 123 -12.53 9.28 8.90
CA GLY A 123 -11.36 10.14 8.82
C GLY A 123 -10.82 10.66 10.16
N VAL A 124 -11.39 10.25 11.30
CA VAL A 124 -10.92 10.61 12.65
C VAL A 124 -10.51 9.33 13.41
N PRO A 125 -9.31 9.27 14.01
CA PRO A 125 -8.29 10.31 14.06
C PRO A 125 -7.43 10.43 12.78
N GLY A 126 -7.71 9.61 11.76
CA GLY A 126 -7.05 9.58 10.46
C GLY A 126 -6.02 8.45 10.31
N SER A 127 -5.32 8.41 9.18
CA SER A 127 -4.20 7.48 8.90
C SER A 127 -2.85 8.00 9.42
N PRO A 128 -1.91 7.13 9.83
CA PRO A 128 -0.61 7.54 10.38
C PRO A 128 0.24 8.30 9.35
N TYR A 129 1.09 9.22 9.79
CA TYR A 129 1.82 10.15 8.91
C TYR A 129 3.03 9.54 8.18
N LEU A 130 3.63 8.47 8.73
CA LEU A 130 4.86 7.85 8.22
C LEU A 130 4.61 6.40 7.74
N ALA A 131 3.36 5.95 7.68
CA ALA A 131 2.98 4.62 7.23
C ALA A 131 1.86 4.69 6.20
N PHE A 132 1.75 3.65 5.38
CA PHE A 132 0.79 3.55 4.29
C PHE A 132 -0.35 2.59 4.66
N THR A 133 -1.46 2.66 3.94
CA THR A 133 -2.51 1.65 4.05
C THR A 133 -2.07 0.35 3.41
N ASP A 134 -2.63 -0.79 3.85
CA ASP A 134 -2.43 -2.10 3.22
C ASP A 134 -3.22 -2.29 1.91
N THR A 135 -4.19 -1.41 1.65
CA THR A 135 -4.97 -1.31 0.41
C THR A 135 -4.52 -0.16 -0.46
N THR A 136 -4.96 -0.15 -1.73
CA THR A 136 -4.77 0.99 -2.64
C THR A 136 -6.10 1.65 -3.02
N ALA A 137 -6.04 2.75 -3.78
CA ALA A 137 -7.24 3.39 -4.29
C ALA A 137 -7.90 2.52 -5.35
N GLU A 138 -9.21 2.36 -5.26
CA GLU A 138 -10.00 1.67 -6.28
C GLU A 138 -10.83 2.69 -7.06
N LEU A 139 -10.78 2.58 -8.39
CA LEU A 139 -11.64 3.35 -9.28
C LEU A 139 -13.08 2.83 -9.17
N MET A 140 -14.05 3.75 -9.16
CA MET A 140 -15.45 3.36 -9.18
C MET A 140 -15.85 2.89 -10.58
N PRO A 141 -16.84 1.98 -10.73
CA PRO A 141 -17.41 1.71 -12.05
C PRO A 141 -17.95 3.00 -12.67
N ARG A 142 -17.42 3.38 -13.83
CA ARG A 142 -17.69 4.69 -14.44
C ARG A 142 -19.14 4.84 -14.90
N THR A 143 -19.67 3.80 -15.53
CA THR A 143 -20.96 3.82 -16.25
C THR A 143 -22.11 3.20 -15.47
N GLU A 144 -21.86 2.63 -14.29
CA GLU A 144 -22.88 1.94 -13.49
C GLU A 144 -22.73 2.18 -11.99
N GLY A 145 -23.79 1.91 -11.22
CA GLY A 145 -23.84 2.00 -9.76
C GLY A 145 -24.93 2.95 -9.23
N PRO A 146 -24.92 3.29 -7.94
CA PRO A 146 -25.99 4.05 -7.29
C PRO A 146 -26.01 5.52 -7.74
N TRP A 147 -27.02 5.91 -8.51
CA TRP A 147 -27.18 7.26 -9.07
C TRP A 147 -27.60 8.30 -8.02
N ASP A 148 -28.23 7.88 -6.93
CA ASP A 148 -28.53 8.71 -5.76
C ASP A 148 -27.25 9.18 -5.03
N ALA A 149 -26.11 8.51 -5.25
CA ALA A 149 -24.80 8.90 -4.74
C ALA A 149 -24.00 9.82 -5.70
N THR A 150 -24.67 10.60 -6.58
CA THR A 150 -24.03 11.41 -7.64
C THR A 150 -22.85 12.25 -7.14
N GLY A 151 -22.96 12.89 -5.96
CA GLY A 151 -21.85 13.68 -5.39
C GLY A 151 -20.61 12.85 -5.05
N ARG A 152 -20.80 11.63 -4.51
CA ARG A 152 -19.70 10.71 -4.25
C ARG A 152 -19.11 10.15 -5.54
N ARG A 153 -19.92 9.92 -6.58
CA ARG A 153 -19.42 9.44 -7.87
C ARG A 153 -18.50 10.45 -8.58
N GLN A 154 -18.66 11.76 -8.33
CA GLN A 154 -17.76 12.79 -8.86
C GLN A 154 -16.33 12.68 -8.32
N THR A 155 -16.09 11.95 -7.22
CA THR A 155 -14.72 11.71 -6.74
C THR A 155 -14.00 10.65 -7.56
N GLU A 156 -14.73 9.87 -8.37
CA GLU A 156 -14.24 8.86 -9.31
C GLU A 156 -13.44 7.68 -8.72
N ALA A 157 -12.92 7.82 -7.51
CA ALA A 157 -12.20 6.82 -6.75
C ALA A 157 -12.71 6.77 -5.31
N GLY A 158 -12.62 5.58 -4.70
CA GLY A 158 -12.90 5.37 -3.29
C GLY A 158 -11.83 6.02 -2.40
N ASN A 159 -12.21 6.30 -1.14
CA ASN A 159 -11.23 6.66 -0.12
C ASN A 159 -10.32 5.46 0.14
N VAL A 160 -9.01 5.71 0.21
CA VAL A 160 -8.07 4.67 0.61
C VAL A 160 -8.12 4.51 2.12
N MET A 161 -8.49 3.32 2.58
CA MET A 161 -8.55 2.98 4.00
C MET A 161 -7.85 1.65 4.24
N SER A 162 -7.07 1.57 5.32
CA SER A 162 -6.51 0.29 5.75
C SER A 162 -7.61 -0.70 6.05
N ARG A 163 -7.48 -1.91 5.51
CA ARG A 163 -8.37 -3.02 5.78
C ARG A 163 -8.00 -3.70 7.10
N TRP A 164 -6.73 -4.05 7.25
CA TRP A 164 -6.23 -4.76 8.43
C TRP A 164 -5.02 -4.12 9.05
N TYR A 165 -4.10 -3.57 8.27
CA TYR A 165 -2.80 -3.10 8.75
C TYR A 165 -2.41 -1.75 8.16
N TYR A 166 -1.47 -1.09 8.85
CA TYR A 166 -0.65 -0.04 8.27
C TYR A 166 0.74 -0.59 7.95
N LEU A 167 1.31 -0.10 6.87
CA LEU A 167 2.61 -0.50 6.34
C LEU A 167 3.64 0.57 6.63
N TRP A 168 4.51 0.33 7.60
CA TRP A 168 5.63 1.22 7.92
C TRP A 168 6.93 0.66 7.36
N ALA A 169 7.71 1.50 6.69
CA ALA A 169 8.95 1.11 6.01
C ALA A 169 10.17 1.76 6.69
N PHE A 170 10.85 1.02 7.55
CA PHE A 170 12.15 1.41 8.09
C PHE A 170 13.17 1.54 6.95
N GLU A 171 14.03 2.57 7.00
CA GLU A 171 15.17 2.74 6.11
C GLU A 171 16.45 2.34 6.84
N SER A 172 17.15 1.33 6.34
CA SER A 172 18.43 0.98 6.94
C SER A 172 19.47 2.07 6.63
N PRO A 173 20.13 2.66 7.64
CA PRO A 173 21.29 3.53 7.41
C PRO A 173 22.51 2.77 6.87
N HIS A 174 22.49 1.43 6.91
CA HIS A 174 23.58 0.55 6.51
C HIS A 174 23.06 -0.58 5.61
N PRO A 175 22.58 -0.26 4.39
CA PRO A 175 21.89 -1.21 3.52
C PRO A 175 22.74 -2.40 3.07
N GLU A 176 24.07 -2.29 3.14
CA GLU A 176 25.03 -3.34 2.83
C GLU A 176 25.29 -4.31 4.00
N ARG A 177 24.89 -3.95 5.22
CA ARG A 177 25.12 -4.75 6.42
C ARG A 177 23.94 -5.67 6.69
N VAL A 178 24.25 -6.89 7.12
CA VAL A 178 23.24 -7.87 7.52
C VAL A 178 22.59 -7.41 8.81
N ILE A 179 21.27 -7.29 8.80
CA ILE A 179 20.47 -7.13 10.01
C ILE A 179 20.20 -8.54 10.54
N ASP A 180 20.75 -8.86 11.70
CA ASP A 180 20.59 -10.18 12.33
C ASP A 180 19.15 -10.37 12.80
N SER A 181 18.65 -9.40 13.58
CA SER A 181 17.29 -9.43 14.12
C SER A 181 16.76 -8.01 14.37
N VAL A 182 15.44 -7.91 14.53
CA VAL A 182 14.80 -6.72 15.09
C VAL A 182 14.14 -7.10 16.41
N GLU A 183 14.58 -6.47 17.49
CA GLU A 183 13.98 -6.60 18.81
C GLU A 183 12.88 -5.55 18.96
N ILE A 184 11.68 -6.02 19.29
CA ILE A 184 10.51 -5.21 19.54
C ILE A 184 10.34 -5.07 21.05
N VAL A 185 10.50 -3.86 21.57
CA VAL A 185 10.41 -3.53 23.00
C VAL A 185 9.16 -2.68 23.24
N PRO A 186 8.05 -3.26 23.69
CA PRO A 186 6.82 -2.51 23.93
C PRO A 186 6.99 -1.46 25.03
N ARG A 187 6.39 -0.28 24.83
CA ARG A 187 6.43 0.85 25.77
C ARG A 187 5.06 1.37 26.18
N GLY A 188 4.02 1.03 25.42
CA GLY A 188 2.72 1.68 25.58
C GLY A 188 1.55 0.81 25.12
N PRO A 189 0.63 1.36 24.31
CA PRO A 189 -0.59 0.69 23.88
C PRO A 189 -0.37 -0.69 23.26
N ALA A 190 -1.36 -1.56 23.40
CA ALA A 190 -1.37 -2.86 22.76
C ALA A 190 -1.43 -2.74 21.22
N PHE A 191 -0.66 -3.57 20.53
CA PHE A 191 -0.55 -3.59 19.09
C PHE A 191 -0.23 -4.99 18.57
N VAL A 192 -0.39 -5.19 17.27
CA VAL A 192 -0.06 -6.44 16.60
C VAL A 192 0.84 -6.21 15.38
N ILE A 193 1.76 -7.12 15.14
CA ILE A 193 2.52 -7.26 13.90
C ILE A 193 2.05 -8.54 13.22
N ALA A 194 1.60 -8.44 11.96
CA ALA A 194 1.07 -9.56 11.21
C ALA A 194 2.07 -10.15 10.21
N ALA A 195 2.96 -9.32 9.68
CA ALA A 195 3.98 -9.76 8.73
C ALA A 195 5.10 -8.71 8.62
N VAL A 196 6.25 -9.17 8.15
CA VAL A 196 7.40 -8.33 7.79
C VAL A 196 7.86 -8.72 6.38
N THR A 197 8.27 -7.73 5.59
CA THR A 197 8.91 -7.96 4.28
C THR A 197 10.18 -7.10 4.17
N LEU A 198 11.23 -7.68 3.61
CA LEU A 198 12.50 -7.01 3.33
C LEU A 198 12.44 -6.39 1.94
N GLY A 199 12.97 -5.18 1.79
CA GLY A 199 13.15 -4.52 0.50
C GLY A 199 14.63 -4.39 0.16
N HIS A 200 15.02 -4.95 -0.99
CA HIS A 200 16.40 -4.94 -1.49
C HIS A 200 16.61 -3.91 -2.61
N ALA A 201 15.54 -3.53 -3.32
CA ALA A 201 15.58 -2.52 -4.36
C ALA A 201 15.94 -1.13 -3.82
N ASP A 202 16.71 -0.37 -4.59
CA ASP A 202 17.11 1.00 -4.26
C ASP A 202 16.02 2.02 -4.59
N GLU A 203 14.87 1.85 -3.93
CA GLU A 203 13.69 2.69 -4.12
C GLU A 203 12.88 2.81 -2.82
N HIS A 204 11.92 3.73 -2.83
CA HIS A 204 10.89 3.76 -1.80
C HIS A 204 9.80 2.73 -2.17
N PRO A 205 9.36 1.86 -1.24
CA PRO A 205 8.47 0.73 -1.55
C PRO A 205 7.03 1.13 -1.92
N PHE A 206 6.68 2.40 -1.72
CA PHE A 206 5.39 2.96 -2.06
C PHE A 206 5.58 4.14 -3.01
N ALA A 207 4.76 4.22 -4.06
CA ALA A 207 4.81 5.33 -5.01
C ALA A 207 4.57 6.68 -4.30
N ARG A 208 5.53 7.60 -4.43
CA ARG A 208 5.47 8.96 -3.83
C ARG A 208 5.39 10.07 -4.88
N GLU A 209 5.61 9.73 -6.14
CA GLU A 209 5.56 10.71 -7.21
C GLU A 209 4.12 10.96 -7.67
N GLY A 210 3.85 12.19 -8.09
CA GLY A 210 2.59 12.51 -8.77
C GLY A 210 2.43 11.65 -10.01
N ARG A 211 1.18 11.34 -10.37
CA ARG A 211 0.88 10.55 -11.56
C ARG A 211 1.44 11.25 -12.79
N ARG A 212 2.01 10.47 -13.70
CA ARG A 212 2.55 10.95 -14.97
C ARG A 212 1.60 10.55 -16.10
N PRO A 213 1.29 11.48 -17.02
CA PRO A 213 0.51 11.15 -18.21
C PRO A 213 1.31 10.21 -19.11
N ALA A 214 0.67 9.14 -19.58
CA ALA A 214 1.22 8.16 -20.50
C ALA A 214 0.29 8.00 -21.71
N ARG A 215 0.88 7.98 -22.91
CA ARG A 215 0.20 7.63 -24.14
C ARG A 215 0.40 6.15 -24.42
N ILE A 216 -0.70 5.43 -24.61
CA ILE A 216 -0.72 4.02 -25.01
C ILE A 216 -0.88 3.94 -26.52
N VAL A 217 0.02 3.21 -27.17
CA VAL A 217 -0.04 2.88 -28.60
C VAL A 217 0.09 1.36 -28.72
N LEU A 218 -0.98 0.71 -29.17
CA LEU A 218 -0.96 -0.74 -29.38
C LEU A 218 -0.23 -1.02 -30.69
N THR A 219 0.74 -1.94 -30.63
CA THR A 219 1.60 -2.26 -31.78
C THR A 219 0.98 -3.32 -32.69
N ASP A 220 0.09 -4.16 -32.16
CA ASP A 220 -0.72 -5.07 -32.95
C ASP A 220 -1.92 -4.33 -33.56
N GLN A 221 -2.07 -4.43 -34.88
CA GLN A 221 -3.13 -3.71 -35.61
C GLN A 221 -4.52 -4.26 -35.32
N ALA A 222 -4.65 -5.56 -35.06
CA ALA A 222 -5.94 -6.17 -34.79
C ALA A 222 -6.45 -5.75 -33.40
N ASP A 223 -5.55 -5.69 -32.40
CA ASP A 223 -5.87 -5.16 -31.07
C ASP A 223 -6.15 -3.66 -31.11
N ALA A 224 -5.35 -2.88 -31.84
CA ALA A 224 -5.54 -1.43 -32.00
C ALA A 224 -6.90 -1.04 -32.56
N ALA A 225 -7.45 -1.84 -33.50
CA ALA A 225 -8.72 -1.58 -34.15
C ALA A 225 -9.95 -2.09 -33.38
N ARG A 226 -9.78 -2.77 -32.23
CA ARG A 226 -10.92 -3.22 -31.41
C ARG A 226 -11.69 -2.03 -30.84
N PRO A 227 -13.01 -2.18 -30.60
CA PRO A 227 -13.76 -1.22 -29.81
C PRO A 227 -13.05 -0.91 -28.50
N PHE A 228 -13.01 0.36 -28.11
CA PHE A 228 -12.31 0.82 -26.93
C PHE A 228 -12.81 0.11 -25.66
N ASP A 229 -11.94 -0.69 -25.06
CA ASP A 229 -12.18 -1.42 -23.81
C ASP A 229 -10.83 -1.73 -23.15
N LEU A 230 -10.03 -0.69 -22.90
CA LEU A 230 -8.71 -0.83 -22.29
C LEU A 230 -8.73 -0.53 -20.79
N ASP A 231 -7.95 -1.31 -20.05
CA ASP A 231 -7.64 -1.05 -18.66
C ASP A 231 -6.12 -1.12 -18.40
N VAL A 232 -5.67 -0.46 -17.35
CA VAL A 232 -4.25 -0.43 -16.96
C VAL A 232 -4.11 -0.80 -15.49
N GLU A 233 -3.34 -1.84 -15.22
CA GLU A 233 -2.96 -2.24 -13.87
C GLU A 233 -1.49 -1.94 -13.59
N VAL A 234 -1.21 -1.53 -12.37
CA VAL A 234 0.14 -1.25 -11.86
C VAL A 234 0.28 -1.96 -10.53
N ASP A 235 1.21 -2.91 -10.42
CA ASP A 235 1.32 -3.76 -9.22
C ASP A 235 1.70 -2.97 -7.95
N ARG A 236 2.72 -2.10 -8.03
CA ARG A 236 3.21 -1.23 -6.95
C ARG A 236 2.96 0.24 -7.28
N GLY A 237 1.71 0.57 -7.58
CA GLY A 237 1.30 1.90 -7.99
C GLY A 237 -0.20 2.04 -8.16
N ASP A 238 -0.60 3.08 -8.88
CA ASP A 238 -1.99 3.40 -9.20
C ASP A 238 -2.08 3.86 -10.67
N ALA A 239 -3.20 3.53 -11.31
CA ALA A 239 -3.59 4.05 -12.62
C ALA A 239 -4.96 4.74 -12.55
N THR A 240 -5.19 5.71 -13.45
CA THR A 240 -6.53 6.28 -13.67
C THR A 240 -7.32 5.47 -14.71
N TYR A 241 -8.56 5.89 -14.98
CA TYR A 241 -9.25 5.41 -16.18
C TYR A 241 -8.40 5.65 -17.42
N VAL A 242 -8.52 4.72 -18.36
CA VAL A 242 -7.99 4.88 -19.70
C VAL A 242 -9.00 5.69 -20.52
N HIS A 243 -8.51 6.59 -21.35
CA HIS A 243 -9.32 7.39 -22.26
C HIS A 243 -8.83 7.22 -23.70
N PRO A 244 -9.71 7.00 -24.68
CA PRO A 244 -9.29 7.02 -26.07
C PRO A 244 -8.82 8.42 -26.43
N LEU A 245 -7.68 8.51 -27.12
CA LEU A 245 -7.18 9.75 -27.69
C LEU A 245 -7.65 9.88 -29.14
N PRO A 246 -7.78 11.10 -29.68
CA PRO A 246 -8.08 11.32 -31.08
C PRO A 246 -7.11 10.58 -32.02
N GLU A 247 -7.61 10.09 -33.16
CA GLU A 247 -6.78 9.41 -34.18
C GLU A 247 -5.78 10.37 -34.82
N GLY A 248 -6.21 11.61 -35.08
CA GLY A 248 -5.40 12.66 -35.70
C GLY A 248 -4.54 13.45 -34.72
N GLY A 249 -3.44 14.00 -35.23
CA GLY A 249 -2.51 14.82 -34.45
C GLY A 249 -2.98 16.26 -34.23
N ALA A 250 -2.15 17.06 -33.55
CA ALA A 250 -2.42 18.47 -33.31
C ALA A 250 -2.55 19.28 -34.61
N ASP A 251 -1.75 18.96 -35.63
CA ASP A 251 -1.80 19.64 -36.93
C ASP A 251 -3.12 19.35 -37.67
N ASP A 252 -3.58 18.10 -37.63
CA ASP A 252 -4.88 17.70 -38.18
C ASP A 252 -6.02 18.47 -37.51
N PHE A 253 -5.97 18.59 -36.18
CA PHE A 253 -6.94 19.39 -35.42
C PHE A 253 -6.95 20.86 -35.83
N VAL A 254 -5.77 21.49 -35.98
CA VAL A 254 -5.65 22.91 -36.35
C VAL A 254 -6.08 23.17 -37.80
N ALA A 255 -5.91 22.19 -38.68
CA ALA A 255 -6.35 22.27 -40.08
C ALA A 255 -7.83 21.91 -40.27
N HIS A 256 -8.46 21.22 -39.31
CA HIS A 256 -9.81 20.70 -39.46
C HIS A 256 -10.87 21.80 -39.65
N PRO A 257 -11.86 21.63 -40.55
CA PRO A 257 -12.94 22.62 -40.74
C PRO A 257 -13.74 22.94 -39.48
N PHE A 258 -13.84 21.98 -38.55
CA PHE A 258 -14.51 22.12 -37.25
C PHE A 258 -13.55 22.40 -36.08
N LYS A 259 -12.34 22.92 -36.34
CA LYS A 259 -11.40 23.28 -35.27
C LYS A 259 -12.05 24.19 -34.23
N GLY A 260 -11.83 23.89 -32.96
CA GLY A 260 -12.45 24.60 -31.83
C GLY A 260 -13.84 24.09 -31.41
N TYR A 261 -14.49 23.20 -32.18
CA TYR A 261 -15.77 22.56 -31.80
C TYR A 261 -15.60 21.14 -31.23
N GLY A 262 -14.35 20.65 -31.13
CA GLY A 262 -14.02 19.28 -30.71
C GLY A 262 -13.62 18.38 -31.89
N GLN A 263 -13.26 17.14 -31.59
CA GLN A 263 -12.95 16.10 -32.57
C GLN A 263 -13.97 14.97 -32.45
N GLU A 264 -14.14 14.21 -33.53
CA GLU A 264 -14.89 12.97 -33.47
C GLU A 264 -14.28 12.04 -32.43
N GLN A 265 -15.13 11.36 -31.66
CA GLN A 265 -14.67 10.46 -30.61
C GLN A 265 -14.03 9.24 -31.26
N ASN A 266 -12.75 8.99 -30.93
CA ASN A 266 -12.11 7.73 -31.26
C ASN A 266 -12.81 6.59 -30.51
N THR A 267 -13.32 5.61 -31.26
CA THR A 267 -14.00 4.43 -30.72
C THR A 267 -13.09 3.20 -30.71
N ALA A 268 -11.87 3.31 -31.23
CA ALA A 268 -10.86 2.26 -31.24
C ALA A 268 -10.01 2.27 -29.96
N SER A 269 -9.31 1.17 -29.72
CA SER A 269 -8.43 0.99 -28.55
C SER A 269 -7.10 1.74 -28.65
N SER A 270 -6.80 2.40 -29.77
CA SER A 270 -5.56 3.15 -29.94
C SER A 270 -5.72 4.41 -30.78
N PRO A 271 -4.99 5.50 -30.49
CA PRO A 271 -4.19 5.73 -29.28
C PRO A 271 -5.06 5.94 -28.04
N ALA A 272 -4.51 5.70 -26.86
CA ALA A 272 -5.18 5.95 -25.59
C ALA A 272 -4.28 6.69 -24.58
N TYR A 273 -4.88 7.18 -23.51
CA TYR A 273 -4.27 7.97 -22.45
C TYR A 273 -4.59 7.38 -21.09
N VAL A 274 -3.60 7.38 -20.19
CA VAL A 274 -3.77 7.05 -18.78
C VAL A 274 -2.79 7.89 -17.97
N GLU A 275 -3.11 8.17 -16.70
CA GLU A 275 -2.13 8.66 -15.74
C GLU A 275 -1.71 7.54 -14.81
N VAL A 276 -0.39 7.37 -14.63
CA VAL A 276 0.20 6.30 -13.82
C VAL A 276 1.10 6.90 -12.75
N SER A 277 0.98 6.44 -11.51
CA SER A 277 2.01 6.60 -10.47
C SER A 277 2.51 5.22 -10.09
N ALA A 278 3.83 5.03 -10.05
CA ALA A 278 4.42 3.72 -9.81
C ALA A 278 5.82 3.86 -9.18
N VAL A 279 6.25 2.85 -8.43
CA VAL A 279 7.68 2.74 -8.06
C VAL A 279 8.51 2.32 -9.30
N PRO A 280 9.83 2.62 -9.35
CA PRO A 280 10.67 2.28 -10.49
C PRO A 280 10.65 0.80 -10.90
N SER A 281 10.56 -0.12 -9.93
CA SER A 281 10.49 -1.57 -10.19
C SER A 281 9.10 -2.08 -10.58
N ALA A 282 8.07 -1.22 -10.62
CA ALA A 282 6.70 -1.66 -10.85
C ALA A 282 6.48 -2.22 -12.26
N THR A 283 5.52 -3.14 -12.37
CA THR A 283 5.04 -3.66 -13.65
C THR A 283 3.75 -2.96 -14.04
N VAL A 284 3.70 -2.47 -15.28
CA VAL A 284 2.49 -1.90 -15.88
C VAL A 284 1.93 -2.89 -16.89
N THR A 285 0.66 -3.26 -16.72
CA THR A 285 -0.05 -4.20 -17.61
C THR A 285 -1.20 -3.46 -18.29
N VAL A 286 -1.24 -3.52 -19.62
CA VAL A 286 -2.38 -3.06 -20.43
C VAL A 286 -3.24 -4.28 -20.75
N LYS A 287 -4.53 -4.22 -20.43
CA LYS A 287 -5.51 -5.28 -20.65
C LYS A 287 -6.49 -4.91 -21.75
#